data_AF-A0A819FLC1-F1
#
_entry.id   AF-A0A819FLC1-F1
#
_cell.length_a   1.000
_cell.length_b   1.000
_cell.length_c   1.000
_cell.angle_alpha   90.00
_cell.angle_beta   90.00
_cell.angle_gamma   90.00
#
_symmetry.space_group_name_H-M   'P 1'
#
loop_
_entity.id
_entity.type
_entity.pdbx_description
1 polymer ?
#
loop_
_entity_poly.entity_id
_entity_poly.type
_entity_poly.pdbx_seq_one_letter_code
_entity_poly.pdbx_strand_id
1 'polypeptide(L)'
;MSNKRESELLHRRDEILHETIDLTSNVIQSLEQQEKFAHDTKESLHNQNLLLSLANDKMRLMNQDLTSVVNEMNEIDTHHGCLCCKMKKKKIDIKPIAIQSYSNEKPLETKRRTSTIPELINNNEQEKIIVNELNQMKNQLILFQDQVKTINQSFKEGNEIIYQLGNETDQYMHAITTALNKAEHVLGRKFVVNQEQQLN
;
A
#
# COMPACT_ATOMS: atom_id res chain seq x y z
N MET A 1 39.97 -57.26 -1.00
CA MET A 1 38.73 -56.88 -1.73
C MET A 1 38.00 -55.64 -1.15
N SER A 2 38.57 -54.92 -0.17
CA SER A 2 37.89 -53.78 0.52
C SER A 2 37.96 -52.45 -0.24
N ASN A 3 39.11 -52.11 -0.86
CA ASN A 3 39.36 -50.76 -1.39
C ASN A 3 38.51 -50.35 -2.60
N LYS A 4 38.05 -51.29 -3.44
CA LYS A 4 37.30 -50.93 -4.65
C LYS A 4 35.89 -50.41 -4.31
N ARG A 5 35.23 -51.08 -3.36
CA ARG A 5 33.88 -50.72 -2.91
C ARG A 5 33.90 -49.40 -2.12
N GLU A 6 34.95 -49.18 -1.33
CA GLU A 6 35.16 -47.94 -0.59
C GLU A 6 35.42 -46.74 -1.54
N SER A 7 36.24 -46.94 -2.58
CA SER A 7 36.47 -45.92 -3.61
C SER A 7 35.20 -45.57 -4.40
N GLU A 8 34.37 -46.56 -4.73
CA GLU A 8 33.08 -46.33 -5.41
C GLU A 8 32.09 -45.55 -4.54
N LEU A 9 32.06 -45.83 -3.21
CA LEU A 9 31.21 -45.10 -2.27
C LEU A 9 31.65 -43.64 -2.08
N LEU A 10 32.96 -43.39 -2.00
CA LEU A 10 33.51 -42.04 -1.91
C LEU A 10 33.23 -41.24 -3.19
N HIS A 11 33.42 -41.85 -4.36
CA HIS A 11 33.13 -41.18 -5.63
C HIS A 11 31.65 -40.79 -5.74
N ARG A 12 30.75 -41.71 -5.37
CA ARG A 12 29.31 -41.44 -5.39
C ARG A 12 28.88 -40.38 -4.38
N ARG A 13 29.55 -40.31 -3.22
CA ARG A 13 29.34 -39.22 -2.27
C ARG A 13 29.72 -37.88 -2.90
N ASP A 14 30.87 -37.80 -3.56
CA ASP A 14 31.34 -36.55 -4.18
C ASP A 14 30.43 -36.09 -5.34
N GLU A 15 29.88 -37.04 -6.12
CA GLU A 15 28.84 -36.75 -7.12
C GLU A 15 27.58 -36.16 -6.49
N ILE A 16 27.06 -36.80 -5.42
CA ILE A 16 25.87 -36.31 -4.71
C ILE A 16 26.11 -34.92 -4.12
N LEU A 17 27.29 -34.67 -3.55
CA LEU A 17 27.63 -33.35 -3.00
C LEU A 17 27.68 -32.29 -4.11
N HIS A 18 28.24 -32.61 -5.28
CA HIS A 18 28.28 -31.69 -6.40
C HIS A 18 26.89 -31.36 -6.94
N GLU A 19 26.05 -32.36 -7.17
CA GLU A 19 24.65 -32.18 -7.59
C GLU A 19 23.86 -31.36 -6.55
N THR A 20 24.14 -31.59 -5.26
CA THR A 20 23.49 -30.83 -4.18
C THR A 20 23.86 -29.35 -4.25
N ILE A 21 25.15 -29.02 -4.44
CA ILE A 21 25.63 -27.63 -4.57
C ILE A 21 24.94 -26.93 -5.75
N ASP A 22 24.83 -27.60 -6.90
CA ASP A 22 24.18 -27.02 -8.08
C ASP A 22 22.69 -26.75 -7.81
N LEU A 23 22.00 -27.67 -7.14
CA LEU A 23 20.61 -27.49 -6.75
C LEU A 23 20.43 -26.35 -5.75
N THR A 24 21.28 -26.27 -4.71
CA THR A 24 21.19 -25.23 -3.69
C THR A 24 21.51 -23.85 -4.24
N SER A 25 22.50 -23.73 -5.14
CA SER A 25 22.78 -22.49 -5.87
C SER A 25 21.59 -22.03 -6.74
N ASN A 26 20.95 -22.95 -7.46
CA ASN A 26 19.76 -22.63 -8.28
C ASN A 26 18.58 -22.14 -7.43
N VAL A 27 18.38 -22.72 -6.25
CA VAL A 27 17.33 -22.30 -5.31
C VAL A 27 17.64 -20.91 -4.74
N ILE A 28 18.89 -20.63 -4.36
CA ILE A 28 19.30 -19.29 -3.90
C ILE A 28 19.00 -18.23 -4.95
N GLN A 29 19.40 -18.46 -6.20
CA GLN A 29 19.14 -17.51 -7.29
C GLN A 29 17.64 -17.29 -7.51
N SER A 30 16.83 -18.35 -7.40
CA SER A 30 15.37 -18.25 -7.50
C SER A 30 14.77 -17.44 -6.34
N LEU A 31 15.29 -17.63 -5.11
CA LEU A 31 14.85 -16.86 -3.94
C LEU A 31 15.20 -15.38 -4.06
N GLU A 32 16.38 -15.04 -4.57
CA GLU A 32 16.79 -13.65 -4.82
C GLU A 32 15.85 -12.95 -5.81
N GLN A 33 15.46 -13.64 -6.88
CA GLN A 33 14.49 -13.11 -7.85
C GLN A 33 13.11 -12.89 -7.20
N GLN A 34 12.66 -13.82 -6.36
CA GLN A 34 11.40 -13.70 -5.64
C GLN A 34 11.43 -12.57 -4.60
N GLU A 35 12.54 -12.39 -3.88
CA GLU A 35 12.74 -11.29 -2.92
C GLU A 35 12.66 -9.94 -3.62
N LYS A 36 13.33 -9.79 -4.77
CA LYS A 36 13.26 -8.55 -5.56
C LYS A 36 11.82 -8.27 -6.01
N PHE A 37 11.14 -9.27 -6.55
CA PHE A 37 9.75 -9.13 -6.98
C PHE A 37 8.83 -8.72 -5.82
N ALA A 38 9.00 -9.32 -4.63
CA ALA A 38 8.24 -8.97 -3.44
C ALA A 38 8.54 -7.54 -2.96
N HIS A 39 9.80 -7.11 -3.00
CA HIS A 39 10.18 -5.73 -2.69
C HIS A 39 9.47 -4.73 -3.62
N ASP A 40 9.54 -4.94 -4.94
CA ASP A 40 8.93 -4.06 -5.93
C ASP A 40 7.39 -4.03 -5.78
N THR A 41 6.79 -5.18 -5.46
CA THR A 41 5.34 -5.29 -5.17
C THR A 41 4.95 -4.48 -3.94
N LYS A 42 5.75 -4.56 -2.86
CA LYS A 42 5.51 -3.79 -1.63
C LYS A 42 5.54 -2.29 -1.90
N GLU A 43 6.53 -1.80 -2.65
CA GLU A 43 6.65 -0.38 -3.00
C GLU A 43 5.47 0.10 -3.85
N SER A 44 5.08 -0.70 -4.86
CA SER A 44 3.93 -0.41 -5.70
C SER A 44 2.64 -0.30 -4.89
N LEU A 45 2.38 -1.25 -3.98
CA LEU A 45 1.20 -1.21 -3.10
C LEU A 45 1.22 -0.02 -2.15
N HIS A 46 2.38 0.34 -1.60
CA HIS A 46 2.51 1.52 -0.75
C HIS A 46 2.11 2.80 -1.51
N ASN A 47 2.60 2.96 -2.74
CA ASN A 47 2.28 4.09 -3.59
C ASN A 47 0.79 4.13 -3.96
N GLN A 48 0.18 2.98 -4.27
CA GLN A 48 -1.25 2.88 -4.55
C GLN A 48 -2.10 3.26 -3.33
N ASN A 49 -1.76 2.76 -2.14
CA ASN A 49 -2.46 3.12 -0.90
C ASN A 49 -2.34 4.61 -0.59
N LEU A 50 -1.19 5.23 -0.84
CA LEU A 50 -1.01 6.67 -0.70
C LEU A 50 -1.95 7.45 -1.63
N LEU A 51 -2.03 7.07 -2.91
CA LEU A 51 -2.92 7.72 -3.88
C LEU A 51 -4.40 7.54 -3.50
N LEU A 52 -4.80 6.35 -3.05
CA LEU A 52 -6.15 6.09 -2.55
C LEU A 52 -6.48 6.96 -1.34
N SER A 53 -5.54 7.11 -0.40
CA SER A 53 -5.74 7.96 0.77
C SER A 53 -5.91 9.44 0.39
N LEU A 54 -5.14 9.93 -0.58
CA LEU A 54 -5.28 11.29 -1.10
C LEU A 54 -6.64 11.49 -1.79
N ALA A 55 -7.11 10.50 -2.54
CA ALA A 55 -8.44 10.54 -3.14
C ALA A 55 -9.55 10.60 -2.07
N ASN A 56 -9.40 9.82 -1.00
CA ASN A 56 -10.33 9.80 0.13
C ASN A 56 -10.39 11.17 0.84
N ASP A 57 -9.23 11.78 1.11
CA ASP A 57 -9.17 13.12 1.69
C ASP A 57 -9.83 14.18 0.80
N LYS A 58 -9.61 14.11 -0.51
CA LYS A 58 -10.22 15.02 -1.47
C LYS A 58 -11.74 14.86 -1.52
N MET A 59 -12.25 13.64 -1.49
CA MET A 59 -13.70 13.36 -1.44
C MET A 59 -14.33 13.93 -0.16
N ARG A 60 -13.67 13.73 0.98
CA ARG A 60 -14.13 14.29 2.26
C ARG A 60 -14.18 15.83 2.25
N LEU A 61 -13.19 16.49 1.65
CA LEU A 61 -13.21 17.95 1.48
C LEU A 61 -14.36 18.39 0.58
N MET A 62 -14.59 17.69 -0.54
CA MET A 62 -15.72 17.99 -1.43
C MET A 62 -17.07 17.82 -0.72
N ASN A 63 -17.22 16.82 0.16
CA ASN A 63 -18.39 16.64 1.02
C ASN A 63 -18.61 17.83 1.97
N GLN A 64 -17.54 18.34 2.58
CA GLN A 64 -17.60 19.50 3.46
C GLN A 64 -18.00 20.77 2.71
N ASP A 65 -17.38 21.03 1.55
CA ASP A 65 -17.69 22.19 0.70
C ASP A 65 -19.17 22.17 0.29
N LEU A 66 -19.66 21.02 -0.13
CA LEU A 66 -21.04 20.86 -0.58
C LEU A 66 -22.05 21.03 0.56
N THR A 67 -21.73 20.52 1.75
CA THR A 67 -22.53 20.76 2.96
C THR A 67 -22.59 22.25 3.29
N SER A 68 -21.47 22.97 3.13
CA SER A 68 -21.43 24.43 3.30
C SER A 68 -22.33 25.15 2.30
N VAL A 69 -22.29 24.76 1.02
CA VAL A 69 -23.17 25.32 -0.03
C VAL A 69 -24.66 25.11 0.31
N VAL A 70 -25.05 23.92 0.78
CA VAL A 70 -26.43 23.64 1.20
C VAL A 70 -26.86 24.56 2.34
N ASN A 71 -25.98 24.78 3.32
CA ASN A 71 -26.26 25.68 4.45
C ASN A 71 -26.45 27.12 4.00
N GLU A 72 -25.61 27.62 3.08
CA GLU A 72 -25.77 28.96 2.51
C GLU A 72 -27.10 29.10 1.74
N MET A 73 -27.50 28.06 0.98
CA MET A 73 -28.81 28.05 0.31
C MET A 73 -29.98 28.06 1.30
N ASN A 74 -29.88 27.35 2.42
CA ASN A 74 -30.88 27.38 3.48
C ASN A 74 -30.97 28.77 4.15
N GLU A 75 -29.86 29.47 4.32
CA GLU A 75 -29.85 30.85 4.82
C GLU A 75 -30.50 31.84 3.84
N ILE A 76 -30.36 31.61 2.53
CA ILE A 76 -31.02 32.42 1.48
C ILE A 76 -32.53 32.17 1.47
N ASP A 77 -32.95 30.91 1.65
CA ASP A 77 -34.37 30.53 1.66
C ASP A 77 -35.12 31.07 2.90
N THR A 78 -34.46 31.10 4.05
CA THR A 78 -35.05 31.54 5.34
C THR A 78 -35.13 33.06 5.49
N HIS A 79 -34.21 33.81 4.89
CA HIS A 79 -34.26 35.28 4.88
C HIS A 79 -34.90 35.73 3.58
N HIS A 80 -36.09 36.35 3.61
CA HIS A 80 -36.89 36.81 2.44
C HIS A 80 -36.21 37.86 1.52
N GLY A 81 -34.96 37.64 1.10
CA GLY A 81 -34.17 38.55 0.28
C GLY A 81 -33.39 37.79 -0.77
N CYS A 82 -33.84 37.91 -2.02
CA CYS A 82 -33.16 37.50 -3.25
C CYS A 82 -31.62 37.61 -3.20
N LEU A 83 -30.92 36.64 -3.79
CA LEU A 83 -29.45 36.61 -4.00
C LEU A 83 -28.86 37.95 -4.49
N CYS A 84 -29.62 38.70 -5.30
CA CYS A 84 -29.30 40.04 -5.77
C CYS A 84 -29.01 41.06 -4.65
N CYS A 85 -29.57 40.87 -3.44
CA CYS A 85 -29.40 41.75 -2.29
C CYS A 85 -28.16 41.43 -1.43
N LYS A 86 -27.72 40.16 -1.38
CA LYS A 86 -26.55 39.74 -0.58
C LYS A 86 -25.21 39.93 -1.32
N MET A 87 -25.16 39.78 -2.65
CA MET A 87 -23.92 39.96 -3.43
C MET A 87 -23.32 41.37 -3.38
N LYS A 88 -24.09 42.39 -2.97
CA LYS A 88 -23.58 43.75 -2.73
C LYS A 88 -22.82 43.92 -1.41
N LYS A 89 -22.81 42.92 -0.51
CA LYS A 89 -22.31 43.09 0.88
C LYS A 89 -21.10 42.23 1.30
N LYS A 90 -20.65 41.24 0.52
CA LYS A 90 -19.45 40.45 0.86
C LYS A 90 -18.30 40.76 -0.11
N LYS A 91 -17.48 41.76 0.21
CA LYS A 91 -16.04 41.68 -0.08
C LYS A 91 -15.45 40.91 1.09
N ILE A 92 -14.93 39.71 0.84
CA ILE A 92 -14.20 38.94 1.85
C ILE A 92 -12.79 38.72 1.32
N ASP A 93 -11.84 39.28 2.07
CA ASP A 93 -10.42 38.96 1.99
C ASP A 93 -10.19 37.50 2.36
N ILE A 94 -9.60 36.74 1.43
CA ILE A 94 -9.11 35.40 1.70
C ILE A 94 -7.73 35.54 2.33
N LYS A 95 -7.61 35.24 3.63
CA LYS A 95 -6.30 34.98 4.25
C LYS A 95 -5.87 33.55 3.91
N PRO A 96 -4.63 33.33 3.47
CA PRO A 96 -4.12 32.00 3.22
C PRO A 96 -3.91 31.25 4.54
N ILE A 97 -4.41 30.02 4.61
CA ILE A 97 -4.12 29.10 5.71
C ILE A 97 -2.85 28.32 5.33
N ALA A 98 -1.84 28.40 6.20
CA ALA A 98 -0.56 27.75 6.05
C ALA A 98 -0.71 26.21 6.13
N ILE A 99 -0.14 25.52 5.15
CA ILE A 99 0.00 24.06 5.13
C ILE A 99 1.14 23.71 6.10
N GLN A 100 0.83 22.97 7.16
CA GLN A 100 1.85 22.34 8.00
C GLN A 100 2.39 21.10 7.29
N SER A 101 3.64 21.21 6.83
CA SER A 101 4.47 20.09 6.43
C SER A 101 4.88 19.29 7.68
N TYR A 102 4.47 18.02 7.76
CA TYR A 102 5.11 17.06 8.66
C TYR A 102 6.21 16.33 7.89
N SER A 103 7.43 16.83 8.07
CA SER A 103 8.66 16.08 7.89
C SER A 103 8.93 15.27 9.16
N ASN A 104 9.23 13.99 9.00
CA ASN A 104 10.04 13.23 9.97
C ASN A 104 10.83 12.16 9.20
N GLU A 105 12.04 12.53 8.80
CA GLU A 105 13.15 11.59 8.70
C GLU A 105 13.92 11.64 10.02
N LYS A 106 14.27 10.49 10.61
CA LYS A 106 15.66 10.10 10.98
C LYS A 106 15.74 8.78 11.78
N PRO A 107 16.93 8.14 11.92
CA PRO A 107 17.17 6.83 11.32
C PRO A 107 17.64 5.75 12.31
N LEU A 108 17.90 4.55 11.76
CA LEU A 108 18.79 3.47 12.22
C LEU A 108 18.57 2.86 13.63
N GLU A 109 18.43 1.53 13.68
CA GLU A 109 19.47 0.65 14.22
C GLU A 109 19.08 -0.84 14.07
N THR A 110 19.72 -1.52 13.12
CA THR A 110 19.67 -2.97 12.98
C THR A 110 20.59 -3.60 14.02
N LYS A 111 20.05 -4.07 15.14
CA LYS A 111 20.80 -4.94 16.07
C LYS A 111 20.95 -6.33 15.45
N ARG A 112 22.13 -6.60 14.87
CA ARG A 112 22.62 -7.96 14.66
C ARG A 112 22.73 -8.65 16.02
N ARG A 113 21.90 -9.66 16.25
CA ARG A 113 22.16 -10.67 17.28
C ARG A 113 22.97 -11.80 16.64
N THR A 114 24.19 -11.94 17.12
CA THR A 114 25.02 -13.13 16.98
C THR A 114 24.26 -14.34 17.54
N SER A 115 23.84 -15.24 16.66
CA SER A 115 23.38 -16.57 17.02
C SER A 115 24.58 -17.51 16.92
N THR A 116 25.12 -17.88 18.08
CA THR A 116 26.12 -18.93 18.23
C THR A 116 25.47 -20.26 17.86
N ILE A 117 25.82 -20.82 16.70
CA ILE A 117 25.50 -22.19 16.33
C ILE A 117 26.81 -22.98 16.43
N PRO A 118 26.84 -24.14 17.12
CA PRO A 118 28.04 -24.94 17.29
C PRO A 118 28.65 -25.31 15.92
N GLU A 119 29.96 -25.11 15.80
CA GLU A 119 30.75 -25.56 14.66
C GLU A 119 30.62 -27.08 14.52
N LEU A 120 29.87 -27.50 13.51
CA LEU A 120 30.01 -28.85 12.96
C LEU A 120 31.33 -28.86 12.19
N ILE A 121 32.39 -29.31 12.87
CA ILE A 121 33.69 -29.53 12.27
C ILE A 121 33.52 -30.62 11.21
N ASN A 122 33.40 -30.17 9.96
CA ASN A 122 33.25 -31.03 8.81
C ASN A 122 34.48 -30.85 7.92
N ASN A 123 35.28 -31.91 7.77
CA ASN A 123 36.59 -31.87 7.12
C ASN A 123 36.51 -31.90 5.59
N ASN A 124 35.31 -31.84 5.01
CA ASN A 124 35.08 -31.79 3.57
C ASN A 124 34.61 -30.39 3.14
N GLU A 125 35.40 -29.72 2.29
CA GLU A 125 35.11 -28.35 1.82
C GLU A 125 33.76 -28.25 1.07
N GLN A 126 33.35 -29.28 0.34
CA GLN A 126 32.05 -29.31 -0.34
C GLN A 126 30.87 -29.29 0.65
N GLU A 127 31.00 -29.99 1.77
CA GLU A 127 29.96 -30.02 2.79
C GLU A 127 29.84 -28.67 3.51
N LYS A 128 30.96 -27.94 3.69
CA LYS A 128 30.93 -26.56 4.21
C LYS A 128 30.19 -25.62 3.27
N ILE A 129 30.41 -25.74 1.95
CA ILE A 129 29.70 -24.93 0.94
C ILE A 129 28.19 -25.16 1.04
N ILE A 130 27.76 -26.43 1.06
CA ILE A 130 26.33 -26.79 1.17
C ILE A 130 25.73 -26.23 2.46
N VAL A 131 26.41 -26.37 3.60
CA VAL A 131 25.93 -25.83 4.88
C VAL A 131 25.81 -24.31 4.83
N ASN A 132 26.75 -23.62 4.19
CA ASN A 132 26.68 -22.17 4.02
C ASN A 132 25.51 -21.75 3.11
N GLU A 133 25.32 -22.43 1.99
CA GLU A 133 24.21 -22.19 1.06
C GLU A 133 22.85 -22.47 1.71
N LEU A 134 22.73 -23.53 2.51
CA LEU A 134 21.53 -23.81 3.30
C LEU A 134 21.23 -22.70 4.32
N ASN A 135 22.25 -22.15 4.96
CA ASN A 135 22.09 -21.01 5.86
C ASN A 135 21.69 -19.73 5.11
N GLN A 136 22.24 -19.49 3.92
CA GLN A 136 21.84 -18.38 3.06
C GLN A 136 20.37 -18.49 2.64
N MET A 137 19.94 -19.66 2.14
CA MET A 137 18.55 -19.92 1.77
C MET A 137 17.60 -19.70 2.96
N LYS A 138 17.98 -20.19 4.15
CA LYS A 138 17.19 -19.99 5.36
C LYS A 138 16.98 -18.49 5.67
N ASN A 139 18.03 -17.68 5.57
CA ASN A 139 17.94 -16.26 5.84
C ASN A 139 17.09 -15.52 4.78
N GLN A 140 17.24 -15.87 3.51
CA GLN A 140 16.43 -15.34 2.42
C GLN A 140 14.95 -15.69 2.58
N LEU A 141 14.64 -16.93 2.97
CA LEU A 141 13.26 -17.36 3.25
C LEU A 141 12.62 -16.58 4.41
N ILE A 142 13.39 -16.27 5.46
CA ILE A 142 12.90 -15.45 6.58
C ILE A 142 12.57 -14.02 6.10
N LEU A 143 13.45 -13.41 5.31
CA LEU A 143 13.23 -12.09 4.72
C LEU A 143 12.01 -12.08 3.80
N PHE A 144 11.92 -13.04 2.89
CA PHE A 144 10.78 -13.19 1.99
C PHE A 144 9.46 -13.37 2.74
N GLN A 145 9.45 -14.19 3.81
CA GLN A 145 8.27 -14.37 4.65
C GLN A 145 7.81 -13.05 5.30
N ASP A 146 8.75 -12.21 5.75
CA ASP A 146 8.44 -10.90 6.32
C ASP A 146 7.90 -9.92 5.28
N GLN A 147 8.48 -9.92 4.08
CA GLN A 147 7.98 -9.14 2.94
C GLN A 147 6.55 -9.54 2.58
N VAL A 148 6.25 -10.84 2.48
CA VAL A 148 4.90 -11.34 2.19
C VAL A 148 3.89 -10.92 3.27
N LYS A 149 4.28 -10.96 4.56
CA LYS A 149 3.42 -10.45 5.64
C LYS A 149 3.14 -8.96 5.49
N THR A 150 4.16 -8.18 5.14
CA THR A 150 4.03 -6.73 4.92
C THR A 150 3.12 -6.44 3.73
N ILE A 151 3.29 -7.15 2.60
CA ILE A 151 2.44 -7.04 1.42
C ILE A 151 0.97 -7.34 1.76
N ASN A 152 0.72 -8.43 2.50
CA ASN A 152 -0.63 -8.78 2.94
C ASN A 152 -1.25 -7.71 3.84
N GLN A 153 -0.45 -7.05 4.68
CA GLN A 153 -0.92 -5.94 5.50
C GLN A 153 -1.26 -4.71 4.63
N SER A 154 -0.41 -4.37 3.66
CA SER A 154 -0.71 -3.28 2.71
C SER A 154 -2.01 -3.53 1.93
N PHE A 155 -2.32 -4.76 1.55
CA PHE A 155 -3.60 -5.09 0.92
C PHE A 155 -4.80 -4.84 1.83
N LYS A 156 -4.68 -5.16 3.13
CA LYS A 156 -5.76 -4.89 4.10
C LYS A 156 -6.00 -3.39 4.27
N GLU A 157 -4.92 -2.61 4.42
CA GLU A 157 -4.98 -1.16 4.50
C GLU A 157 -5.61 -0.54 3.25
N GLY A 158 -5.21 -1.01 2.06
CA GLY A 158 -5.80 -0.58 0.79
C GLY A 158 -7.30 -0.86 0.72
N ASN A 159 -7.74 -2.04 1.15
CA ASN A 159 -9.16 -2.39 1.19
C ASN A 159 -9.97 -1.51 2.16
N GLU A 160 -9.39 -1.16 3.32
CA GLU A 160 -10.02 -0.25 4.27
C GLU A 160 -10.19 1.16 3.68
N ILE A 161 -9.17 1.67 2.98
CA ILE A 161 -9.24 2.97 2.30
C ILE A 161 -10.30 2.94 1.20
N ILE A 162 -10.36 1.87 0.39
CA ILE A 162 -11.38 1.72 -0.66
C ILE A 162 -12.78 1.71 -0.06
N TYR A 163 -12.99 1.02 1.07
CA TYR A 163 -14.28 1.01 1.76
C TYR A 163 -14.68 2.40 2.26
N GLN A 164 -13.74 3.15 2.84
CA GLN A 164 -13.98 4.54 3.26
C GLN A 164 -14.33 5.43 2.07
N LEU A 165 -13.58 5.32 0.97
CA LEU A 165 -13.82 6.08 -0.24
C LEU A 165 -15.21 5.80 -0.84
N GLY A 166 -15.66 4.55 -0.78
CA GLY A 166 -17.03 4.17 -1.16
C GLY A 166 -18.08 4.92 -0.34
N ASN A 167 -17.93 4.91 0.99
CA ASN A 167 -18.84 5.63 1.88
C ASN A 167 -18.83 7.16 1.64
N GLU A 168 -17.65 7.76 1.45
CA GLU A 168 -17.53 9.19 1.13
C GLU A 168 -18.18 9.52 -0.22
N THR A 169 -18.09 8.61 -1.20
CA THR A 169 -18.74 8.77 -2.52
C THR A 169 -20.27 8.73 -2.39
N ASP A 170 -20.81 7.79 -1.62
CA ASP A 170 -22.25 7.70 -1.38
C ASP A 170 -22.79 8.96 -0.67
N GLN A 171 -22.04 9.45 0.34
CA GLN A 171 -22.35 10.70 1.02
C GLN A 171 -22.31 11.89 0.05
N TYR A 172 -21.32 11.95 -0.84
CA TYR A 172 -21.21 13.00 -1.84
C TYR A 172 -22.38 13.01 -2.82
N MET A 173 -22.78 11.84 -3.31
CA MET A 173 -23.94 11.71 -4.18
C MET A 173 -25.24 12.17 -3.49
N HIS A 174 -25.42 11.81 -2.22
CA HIS A 174 -26.56 12.25 -1.43
C HIS A 174 -26.56 13.77 -1.21
N ALA A 175 -25.40 14.33 -0.85
CA ALA A 175 -25.22 15.76 -0.63
C ALA A 175 -25.44 16.56 -1.93
N ILE A 176 -24.98 16.06 -3.09
CA ILE A 176 -25.20 16.72 -4.40
C ILE A 176 -26.68 16.77 -4.71
N THR A 177 -27.36 15.62 -4.56
CA THR A 177 -28.79 15.52 -4.84
C THR A 177 -29.57 16.50 -3.97
N THR A 178 -29.19 16.60 -2.69
CA THR A 178 -29.80 17.54 -1.74
C THR A 178 -29.55 19.00 -2.12
N ALA A 179 -28.31 19.34 -2.48
CA ALA A 179 -27.93 20.68 -2.91
C ALA A 179 -28.68 21.10 -4.18
N LEU A 180 -28.81 20.20 -5.15
CA LEU A 180 -29.52 20.46 -6.40
C LEU A 180 -31.02 20.66 -6.16
N ASN A 181 -31.66 19.77 -5.40
CA ASN A 181 -33.07 19.95 -5.02
C ASN A 181 -33.31 21.29 -4.30
N LYS A 182 -32.38 21.69 -3.42
CA LYS A 182 -32.47 22.98 -2.74
C LYS A 182 -32.26 24.15 -3.71
N ALA A 183 -31.31 24.05 -4.62
CA ALA A 183 -31.09 25.04 -5.67
C ALA A 183 -32.33 25.19 -6.57
N GLU A 184 -32.99 24.08 -6.92
CA GLU A 184 -34.24 24.11 -7.69
C GLU A 184 -35.33 24.90 -6.95
N HIS A 185 -35.49 24.64 -5.64
CA HIS A 185 -36.45 25.34 -4.81
C HIS A 185 -36.16 26.85 -4.73
N VAL A 186 -34.91 27.23 -4.43
CA VAL A 186 -34.51 28.63 -4.25
C VAL A 186 -34.53 29.41 -5.57
N LEU A 187 -34.20 28.77 -6.70
CA LEU A 187 -34.08 29.43 -8.00
C LEU A 187 -35.32 29.26 -8.89
N GLY A 188 -36.25 28.38 -8.54
CA GLY A 188 -37.46 28.10 -9.31
C GLY A 188 -37.19 27.46 -10.67
N ARG A 189 -36.07 26.75 -10.85
CA ARG A 189 -35.67 26.10 -12.11
C ARG A 189 -35.25 24.67 -11.84
N LYS A 190 -35.65 23.73 -12.69
CA LYS A 190 -35.22 22.33 -12.59
C LYS A 190 -33.78 22.15 -13.10
N PHE A 191 -32.96 21.46 -12.33
CA PHE A 191 -31.62 21.01 -12.68
C PHE A 191 -31.67 19.49 -12.81
N VAL A 192 -31.58 18.99 -14.05
CA VAL A 192 -31.53 17.54 -14.30
C VAL A 192 -30.12 17.03 -14.05
N VAL A 193 -29.96 16.17 -13.05
CA VAL A 193 -28.77 15.30 -12.94
C VAL A 193 -28.98 14.13 -13.87
N ASN A 194 -28.34 14.13 -15.03
CA ASN A 194 -28.31 12.94 -15.87
C ASN A 194 -27.49 11.86 -15.15
N GLN A 195 -28.17 10.86 -14.58
CA GLN A 195 -27.54 9.66 -14.01
C GLN A 195 -27.19 8.61 -15.09
N GLU A 196 -27.50 8.85 -16.37
CA GLU A 196 -27.37 7.86 -17.46
C GLU A 196 -25.99 7.78 -18.14
N GLN A 197 -24.89 8.04 -17.43
CA GLN A 197 -23.54 7.75 -17.95
C GLN A 197 -22.68 6.94 -16.97
N GLN A 198 -23.31 6.07 -16.18
CA GLN A 198 -22.62 4.97 -15.52
C GLN A 198 -23.11 3.65 -16.12
N LEU A 199 -22.26 3.06 -16.95
CA LEU A 199 -22.29 1.73 -17.60
C LEU A 199 -22.32 1.82 -19.13
N ASN A 200 -21.13 2.03 -19.71
CA ASN A 200 -20.57 1.22 -20.79
C ASN A 200 -19.05 1.39 -20.82
#